data_AF-A0A7V0LUT4-F1
#
_entry.id   AF-A0A7V0LUT4-F1
#
_cell.length_a   1.000
_cell.length_b   1.000
_cell.length_c   1.000
_cell.angle_alpha   90.00
_cell.angle_beta   90.00
_cell.angle_gamma   90.00
#
_symmetry.space_group_name_H-M   'P 1'
#
loop_
_entity.id
_entity.type
_entity.pdbx_description
1 polymer ?
#
loop_
_entity_poly.entity_id
_entity_poly.type
_entity_poly.pdbx_seq_one_letter_code
_entity_poly.pdbx_strand_id
1 'polypeptide(L)' 'AQKVAIGVDELLNKKDIVIKSLGKMLSNIREFAGATILGDGRVVLIIDINNLFGGISGGL' A
#
# COMPACT_ATOMS: atom_id res chain seq x y z
N ALA A 1 13.89 -6.03 17.33
CA ALA A 1 12.88 -5.91 16.26
C ALA A 1 11.92 -4.78 16.62
N GLN A 2 11.77 -3.78 15.76
CA GLN A 2 10.83 -2.68 15.97
C GLN A 2 9.41 -3.15 15.60
N LYS A 3 8.43 -2.86 16.44
CA LYS A 3 7.01 -3.11 16.16
C LYS A 3 6.34 -1.78 15.86
N VAL A 4 5.49 -1.75 14.84
CA VAL A 4 4.73 -0.56 14.46
C VAL A 4 3.26 -0.92 14.32
N ALA A 5 2.38 0.03 14.64
CA ALA A 5 0.94 -0.07 14.47
C ALA A 5 0.48 0.96 13.44
N ILE A 6 -0.46 0.58 12.58
CA ILE A 6 -1.09 1.48 11.59
C ILE A 6 -2.54 1.69 12.05
N GLY A 7 -2.90 2.93 12.35
CA GLY A 7 -4.30 3.30 12.60
C GLY A 7 -5.08 3.32 11.29
N VAL A 8 -6.29 2.76 11.31
CA VAL A 8 -7.22 2.74 10.17
C VAL A 8 -8.62 3.06 10.66
N ASP A 9 -9.45 3.59 9.79
CA ASP A 9 -10.85 3.91 10.12
C ASP A 9 -11.68 2.64 10.32
N GLU A 10 -11.49 1.63 9.46
CA GLU A 10 -12.22 0.37 9.51
C GLU A 10 -11.39 -0.81 9.01
N LEU A 11 -11.76 -2.00 9.48
CA LEU A 11 -11.22 -3.27 8.98
C LEU A 11 -12.18 -3.86 7.95
N LEU A 12 -11.70 -3.96 6.72
CA LEU A 12 -12.41 -4.69 5.67
C LEU A 12 -12.11 -6.18 5.76
N ASN A 13 -13.06 -6.99 5.27
CA ASN A 13 -12.85 -8.44 5.13
C ASN A 13 -11.68 -8.74 4.18
N LYS A 14 -11.06 -9.90 4.38
CA LYS A 14 -10.04 -10.42 3.47
C LYS A 14 -10.61 -10.58 2.06
N LYS A 15 -9.86 -10.14 1.05
CA LYS A 15 -10.20 -10.30 -0.37
C LYS A 15 -8.98 -10.79 -1.13
N ASP A 16 -9.20 -11.69 -2.07
CA ASP A 16 -8.20 -12.02 -3.08
C ASP A 16 -8.31 -10.99 -4.20
N ILE A 17 -7.19 -10.35 -4.52
CA ILE A 17 -7.13 -9.26 -5.50
C ILE A 17 -5.98 -9.48 -6.47
N VAL A 18 -6.11 -8.91 -7.67
CA VAL A 18 -5.00 -8.82 -8.62
C VAL A 18 -4.35 -7.46 -8.49
N ILE A 19 -3.05 -7.44 -8.24
CA ILE A 19 -2.25 -6.23 -8.20
C ILE A 19 -1.88 -5.84 -9.63
N LYS A 20 -2.15 -4.59 -10.00
CA LYS A 20 -1.75 -3.96 -11.26
C LYS A 20 -0.69 -2.90 -10.98
N SER A 21 0.26 -2.75 -11.89
CA SER A 21 1.27 -1.69 -11.81
C SER A 21 0.60 -0.31 -11.84
N LEU A 22 1.15 0.65 -11.10
CA LEU A 22 0.73 2.07 -11.12
C LEU A 22 1.14 2.80 -12.40
N GLY A 23 1.94 2.16 -13.27
CA GLY A 23 2.43 2.76 -14.50
C GLY A 23 3.64 3.67 -14.28
N LYS A 24 4.19 4.17 -15.39
CA LYS A 24 5.48 4.88 -15.40
C LYS A 24 5.45 6.21 -14.63
N MET A 25 4.33 6.94 -14.67
CA MET A 25 4.22 8.25 -14.04
C MET A 25 4.29 8.20 -12.51
N LEU A 26 3.94 7.07 -11.90
CA LEU A 26 3.93 6.87 -10.45
C LEU A 26 5.05 5.93 -9.98
N SER A 27 6.01 5.63 -10.86
CA SER A 27 7.12 4.70 -10.58
C SER A 27 8.08 5.19 -9.50
N ASN A 28 8.03 6.48 -9.16
CA ASN A 28 8.82 7.09 -8.10
C ASN A 28 8.21 6.94 -6.70
N ILE A 29 6.95 6.48 -6.59
CA ILE A 29 6.28 6.28 -5.30
C ILE A 29 6.47 4.82 -4.87
N ARG A 30 7.40 4.60 -3.94
CA ARG A 30 7.86 3.25 -3.56
C ARG A 30 7.02 2.64 -2.44
N GLU A 31 6.23 3.46 -1.76
CA GLU A 31 5.37 3.10 -0.65
C GLU A 31 4.15 2.28 -1.09
N PHE A 32 3.89 2.21 -2.41
CA PHE A 32 2.80 1.42 -2.99
C PHE A 32 3.34 0.32 -3.91
N ALA A 33 2.90 -0.91 -3.68
CA ALA A 33 3.21 -2.06 -4.54
C ALA A 33 2.39 -2.06 -5.85
N GLY A 34 1.26 -1.34 -5.88
CA GLY A 34 0.37 -1.31 -7.03
C GLY A 34 -1.01 -0.74 -6.71
N ALA A 35 -1.93 -0.88 -7.66
CA ALA A 35 -3.35 -0.62 -7.48
C ALA A 35 -4.20 -1.79 -7.99
N THR A 36 -5.45 -1.83 -7.57
CA THR A 36 -6.47 -2.70 -8.17
C THR A 36 -7.76 -1.92 -8.37
N ILE A 37 -8.63 -2.43 -9.24
CA ILE A 37 -9.99 -1.93 -9.42
C ILE A 37 -10.91 -3.00 -8.86
N LEU A 38 -11.70 -2.64 -7.85
CA LEU A 38 -12.70 -3.51 -7.26
C LEU A 38 -13.89 -3.70 -8.21
N GLY A 39 -14.71 -4.73 -7.98
CA GLY A 39 -15.90 -4.98 -8.80
C GLY A 39 -16.95 -3.86 -8.78
N ASP A 40 -16.87 -2.95 -7.81
CA ASP A 40 -17.69 -1.74 -7.71
C ASP A 40 -17.06 -0.51 -8.41
N GLY A 41 -15.92 -0.69 -9.09
CA GLY A 41 -15.22 0.36 -9.83
C GLY A 41 -14.28 1.22 -8.98
N ARG A 42 -14.21 1.02 -7.67
CA ARG A 42 -13.27 1.78 -6.82
C ARG A 42 -11.83 1.34 -7.08
N VAL A 43 -10.94 2.33 -7.20
CA VAL A 43 -9.50 2.11 -7.25
C VAL A 43 -8.97 2.01 -5.82
N VAL A 44 -8.23 0.94 -5.54
CA VAL A 44 -7.61 0.70 -4.23
C VAL A 44 -6.11 0.57 -4.41
N LEU A 45 -5.35 1.25 -3.55
CA LEU A 45 -3.88 1.17 -3.51
C LEU A 45 -3.46 0.01 -2.61
N ILE A 46 -2.39 -0.68 -3.02
CA ILE A 46 -1.75 -1.72 -2.22
C ILE A 46 -0.48 -1.12 -1.62
N ILE A 47 -0.44 -1.03 -0.30
CA ILE A 47 0.70 -0.47 0.45
C ILE A 47 1.82 -1.51 0.53
N ASP A 48 3.05 -1.09 0.24
CA ASP A 48 4.25 -1.86 0.54
C ASP A 48 4.76 -1.46 1.94
N ILE A 49 4.55 -2.34 2.91
CA ILE A 49 4.91 -2.12 4.31
C ILE A 49 6.43 -1.96 4.52
N ASN A 50 7.26 -2.66 3.73
CA ASN A 50 8.70 -2.59 3.89
C ASN A 50 9.22 -1.24 3.41
N ASN A 51 8.74 -0.77 2.26
CA ASN A 51 9.11 0.54 1.73
C ASN A 51 8.50 1.69 2.55
N LEU A 52 7.29 1.51 3.10
CA LEU A 52 6.64 2.49 3.98
C LEU A 52 7.48 2.77 5.23
N PHE A 53 7.97 1.74 5.92
CA PHE A 53 8.77 1.91 7.14
C PHE A 53 10.27 2.08 6.89
N GLY A 54 10.77 1.65 5.72
CA GLY A 54 12.18 1.81 5.34
C GLY A 54 12.62 3.28 5.20
N GLY A 55 11.69 4.21 4.94
CA GLY A 55 11.96 5.65 4.94
C GLY A 55 11.87 6.30 6.32
N ILE A 56 11.21 5.65 7.29
CA ILE A 56 10.93 6.20 8.62
C ILE A 56 12.13 5.99 9.58
N SER A 57 13.02 5.04 9.27
CA SER A 57 14.25 4.79 10.03
C SER A 57 15.38 5.82 9.82
N GLY A 58 15.20 6.79 8.92
CA GLY A 58 16.21 7.83 8.63
C GLY A 58 16.11 9.11 9.47
N GLY A 59 15.13 9.23 10.36
CA GLY A 59 14.86 10.47 11.12
C GLY A 59 14.41 10.28 12.56
N LEU A 60 14.52 9.06 13.10
CA LEU A 60 14.33 8.75 14.52
C LEU A 60 15.64 8.26 15.11
#